data_AF-A0A2T4VDH6-F1
#
_entry.id   AF-A0A2T4VDH6-F1
#
_cell.length_a   1.000
_cell.length_b   1.000
_cell.length_c   1.000
_cell.angle_alpha   90.00
_cell.angle_beta   90.00
_cell.angle_gamma   90.00
#
_symmetry.space_group_name_H-M   'P 1'
#
loop_
_entity.id
_entity.type
_entity.pdbx_description
1 polymer ?
#
loop_
_entity_poly.entity_id
_entity_poly.type
_entity_poly.pdbx_seq_one_letter_code
_entity_poly.pdbx_strand_id
1 'polypeptide(L)'
;MPSIHFICRDRLNLHRVSDDGEYESGNWGVTAADAEKLIGGMIYLHNTKSERSYFGGRIKMARPVVTDDARSVRFVFRIEPLQEAREVRWTGADHGMAWTSGVVED
;
A
#
# COMPACT_ATOMS: atom_id res chain seq x y z
N MET A 1 12.22 -5.36 -7.52
CA MET A 1 11.83 -3.92 -7.40
C MET A 1 11.04 -3.78 -6.11
N PRO A 2 11.22 -2.74 -5.26
CA PRO A 2 10.60 -2.76 -3.94
C PRO A 2 9.07 -2.81 -4.04
N SER A 3 8.45 -3.59 -3.17
CA SER A 3 7.00 -3.69 -3.10
C SER A 3 6.49 -3.81 -1.67
N ILE A 4 5.20 -3.55 -1.49
CA ILE A 4 4.54 -3.69 -0.20
C ILE A 4 3.11 -4.21 -0.38
N HIS A 5 2.72 -5.11 0.52
CA HIS A 5 1.37 -5.63 0.62
C HIS A 5 0.68 -5.04 1.85
N PHE A 6 -0.59 -4.67 1.71
CA PHE A 6 -1.42 -4.20 2.80
C PHE A 6 -2.74 -4.97 2.87
N ILE A 7 -3.20 -5.20 4.10
CA ILE A 7 -4.59 -5.57 4.34
C ILE A 7 -5.42 -4.28 4.25
N CYS A 8 -6.24 -4.20 3.21
CA CYS A 8 -7.20 -3.15 2.94
C CYS A 8 -8.59 -3.78 2.77
N ARG A 9 -9.37 -3.82 3.86
CA ARG A 9 -10.68 -4.48 3.86
C ARG A 9 -11.70 -3.63 3.13
N ASP A 10 -12.51 -4.30 2.30
CA ASP A 10 -13.70 -3.74 1.64
C ASP A 10 -13.43 -2.47 0.82
N ARG A 11 -12.18 -2.28 0.36
CA ARG A 11 -11.73 -1.09 -0.37
C ARG A 11 -11.94 0.24 0.36
N LEU A 12 -12.13 0.20 1.69
CA LEU A 12 -12.49 1.39 2.50
C LEU A 12 -11.45 2.51 2.42
N ASN A 13 -10.21 2.16 2.05
CA ASN A 13 -9.05 3.03 2.06
C ASN A 13 -8.48 3.25 0.65
N LEU A 14 -9.33 3.35 -0.38
CA LEU A 14 -8.91 3.61 -1.75
C LEU A 14 -9.85 4.61 -2.42
N HIS A 15 -9.32 5.77 -2.81
CA HIS A 15 -10.09 6.87 -3.37
C HIS A 15 -9.51 7.31 -4.71
N ARG A 16 -10.36 7.45 -5.73
CA ARG A 16 -9.91 7.99 -7.03
C ARG A 16 -9.68 9.50 -6.89
N VAL A 17 -8.55 10.00 -7.37
CA VAL A 17 -8.11 11.39 -7.16
C VAL A 17 -7.87 12.17 -8.45
N SER A 18 -7.94 11.53 -9.61
CA SER A 18 -7.98 12.23 -10.91
C SER A 18 -8.84 11.50 -11.92
N ASP A 19 -9.26 12.22 -12.96
CA ASP A 19 -10.01 11.67 -14.09
C ASP A 19 -9.15 10.68 -14.91
N ASP A 20 -7.86 10.96 -14.96
CA ASP A 20 -6.76 10.17 -15.55
C ASP A 20 -6.47 8.85 -14.82
N GLY A 21 -7.14 8.61 -13.68
CA GLY A 21 -7.23 7.27 -13.09
C GLY A 21 -6.26 6.99 -11.96
N GLU A 22 -5.63 8.00 -11.38
CA GLU A 22 -4.83 7.82 -10.18
C GLU A 22 -5.71 7.64 -8.94
N TYR A 23 -5.18 6.89 -7.97
CA TYR A 23 -5.82 6.62 -6.70
C TYR A 23 -4.93 7.04 -5.52
N GLU A 24 -5.54 7.56 -4.47
CA GLU A 24 -4.91 7.62 -3.15
C GLU A 24 -5.35 6.42 -2.32
N SER A 25 -4.38 5.84 -1.61
CA SER A 25 -4.64 4.82 -0.59
C SER A 25 -4.99 5.45 0.76
N GLY A 26 -5.28 4.62 1.77
CA GLY A 26 -5.47 5.08 3.15
C GLY A 26 -4.16 5.40 3.87
N ASN A 27 -4.28 5.48 5.19
CA ASN A 27 -3.21 5.94 6.08
C ASN A 27 -2.43 4.75 6.64
N TRP A 28 -1.29 4.43 6.04
CA TRP A 28 -0.51 3.23 6.38
C TRP A 28 0.60 3.54 7.37
N GLY A 29 0.75 2.66 8.38
CA GLY A 29 1.88 2.72 9.30
C GLY A 29 3.12 2.16 8.65
N VAL A 30 3.97 3.03 8.13
CA VAL A 30 5.28 2.71 7.54
C VAL A 30 6.29 3.75 8.00
N THR A 31 7.57 3.39 8.04
CA THR A 31 8.62 4.37 8.34
C THR A 31 8.80 5.33 7.15
N ALA A 32 9.34 6.52 7.41
CA ALA A 32 9.64 7.46 6.33
C ALA A 32 10.64 6.89 5.32
N ALA A 33 11.64 6.13 5.81
CA ALA A 33 12.62 5.47 4.96
C ALA A 33 11.98 4.42 4.05
N ASP A 34 11.06 3.61 4.58
CA ASP A 34 10.33 2.62 3.77
C ASP A 34 9.41 3.31 2.75
N ALA A 35 8.71 4.37 3.16
CA ALA A 35 7.84 5.13 2.27
C ALA A 35 8.61 5.73 1.09
N GLU A 36 9.82 6.26 1.33
CA GLU A 36 10.69 6.80 0.29
C GLU A 36 11.20 5.69 -0.65
N LYS A 37 11.67 4.56 -0.10
CA LYS A 37 12.11 3.40 -0.89
C LYS A 37 11.04 2.85 -1.82
N LEU A 38 9.78 2.95 -1.42
CA LEU A 38 8.64 2.42 -2.16
C LEU A 38 8.24 3.29 -3.36
N ILE A 39 8.70 4.53 -3.46
CA ILE A 39 8.39 5.39 -4.62
C ILE A 39 9.00 4.79 -5.89
N GLY A 40 8.16 4.60 -6.91
CA GLY A 40 8.50 3.88 -8.14
C GLY A 40 8.32 2.36 -8.04
N GLY A 41 8.17 1.82 -6.82
CA GLY A 41 7.84 0.43 -6.54
C GLY A 41 6.34 0.12 -6.64
N MET A 42 5.96 -1.05 -6.11
CA MET A 42 4.60 -1.58 -6.23
C MET A 42 3.85 -1.63 -4.89
N ILE A 43 2.55 -1.37 -4.93
CA ILE A 43 1.63 -1.61 -3.81
C ILE A 43 0.57 -2.63 -4.20
N TYR A 44 0.28 -3.54 -3.28
CA TYR A 44 -0.74 -4.58 -3.44
C TYR A 44 -1.72 -4.53 -2.28
N LEU A 45 -3.01 -4.42 -2.58
CA LEU A 45 -4.09 -4.32 -1.59
C LEU A 45 -4.91 -5.61 -1.57
N HIS A 46 -5.07 -6.17 -0.38
CA HIS A 46 -5.72 -7.45 -0.13
C HIS A 46 -6.83 -7.30 0.93
N ASN A 47 -7.95 -8.03 0.84
CA ASN A 47 -8.86 -8.09 1.99
C ASN A 47 -8.28 -8.94 3.12
N THR A 48 -7.60 -10.04 2.77
CA THR A 48 -6.93 -10.97 3.69
C THR A 48 -5.60 -11.44 3.08
N LYS A 49 -4.64 -11.90 3.89
CA LYS A 49 -3.34 -12.39 3.39
C LYS A 49 -3.44 -13.66 2.54
N SER A 50 -4.47 -14.47 2.78
CA SER A 50 -4.74 -15.68 2.00
C SER A 50 -5.33 -15.38 0.62
N GLU A 51 -5.94 -14.20 0.46
CA GLU A 51 -6.49 -13.76 -0.80
C GLU A 51 -5.44 -13.07 -1.68
N ARG A 52 -5.68 -13.11 -2.98
CA ARG A 52 -4.89 -12.36 -3.95
C ARG A 52 -5.23 -10.87 -3.89
N SER A 53 -4.32 -10.04 -4.39
CA SER A 53 -4.54 -8.60 -4.46
C SER A 53 -5.75 -8.29 -5.35
N TYR A 54 -6.72 -7.55 -4.81
CA TYR A 54 -7.87 -7.11 -5.61
C TYR A 54 -7.55 -5.83 -6.39
N PHE A 55 -6.57 -5.06 -5.90
CA PHE A 55 -6.08 -3.81 -6.45
C PHE A 55 -4.60 -3.69 -6.19
N GLY A 56 -3.91 -2.98 -7.06
CA GLY A 56 -2.52 -2.60 -6.86
C GLY A 56 -2.07 -1.67 -7.97
N GLY A 57 -0.82 -1.24 -7.87
CA GLY A 57 -0.24 -0.37 -8.88
C GLY A 57 1.12 0.13 -8.51
N ARG A 58 1.63 1.05 -9.33
CA ARG A 58 2.90 1.71 -9.09
C ARG A 58 2.71 2.89 -8.16
N ILE A 59 3.55 2.98 -7.14
CA ILE A 59 3.57 4.12 -6.22
C ILE A 59 4.26 5.29 -6.93
N LYS A 60 3.54 6.40 -7.08
CA LYS A 60 4.05 7.64 -7.69
C LYS A 60 4.58 8.61 -6.66
N MET A 61 3.95 8.61 -5.49
CA MET A 61 4.25 9.53 -4.40
C MET A 61 3.86 8.89 -3.07
N ALA A 62 4.60 9.23 -2.02
CA ALA A 62 4.23 8.99 -0.64
C ALA A 62 4.22 10.32 0.10
N ARG A 63 3.15 10.59 0.87
CA ARG A 63 3.07 11.80 1.72
C ARG A 63 2.78 11.41 3.17
N PRO A 64 3.49 12.01 4.14
CA PRO A 64 3.14 11.81 5.54
C PRO A 64 1.80 12.48 5.85
N VAL A 65 1.01 11.86 6.73
CA VAL A 65 -0.19 12.44 7.31
C VAL A 65 -0.08 12.42 8.81
N VAL A 66 -0.39 13.55 9.43
CA VAL A 66 -0.48 13.68 10.88
C VAL A 66 -1.84 13.15 11.30
N THR A 67 -1.84 12.18 12.21
CA THR A 67 -3.05 11.69 12.86
C THR A 67 -3.07 12.15 14.31
N ASP A 68 -4.26 12.20 14.91
CA ASP A 68 -4.42 12.55 16.34
C ASP A 68 -3.69 11.57 17.28
N ASP A 69 -3.34 10.38 16.79
CA ASP A 69 -2.39 9.50 17.44
C ASP A 69 -0.95 9.97 17.19
N ALA A 70 -0.43 10.74 18.15
CA ALA A 70 0.93 11.30 18.15
C ALA A 70 2.05 10.23 18.04
N ARG A 71 1.73 8.94 18.16
CA ARG A 71 2.73 7.85 18.20
C ARG A 71 3.01 7.18 16.86
N SER A 72 2.29 7.50 15.78
CA SER A 72 2.58 6.88 14.48
C SER A 72 2.40 7.84 13.31
N VAL A 73 3.52 8.23 12.68
CA VAL A 73 3.47 8.84 11.35
C VAL A 73 2.84 7.81 10.41
N ARG A 74 1.82 8.24 9.68
CA ARG A 74 1.18 7.44 8.64
C ARG A 74 1.52 8.03 7.28
N PHE A 75 1.46 7.20 6.25
CA PHE A 75 1.67 7.64 4.88
C PHE A 75 0.47 7.30 4.01
N VAL A 76 0.12 8.23 3.13
CA VAL A 76 -0.79 8.02 2.01
C VAL A 76 0.06 7.87 0.76
N PHE A 77 -0.21 6.83 -0.02
CA PHE A 77 0.41 6.63 -1.33
C PHE A 77 -0.53 7.05 -2.45
N ARG A 78 0.02 7.79 -3.43
CA ARG A 78 -0.63 8.04 -4.72
C ARG A 78 -0.18 6.98 -5.73
N ILE A 79 -1.15 6.36 -6.38
CA ILE A 79 -1.01 5.09 -7.08
C ILE A 79 -1.52 5.25 -8.50
N GLU A 80 -0.67 4.85 -9.44
CA GLU A 80 -1.06 4.56 -10.81
C GLU A 80 -1.52 3.10 -10.86
N PRO A 81 -2.82 2.82 -11.05
CA PRO A 81 -3.33 1.46 -11.03
C PRO A 81 -2.79 0.66 -12.21
N LEU A 82 -2.37 -0.58 -11.96
CA LEU A 82 -1.81 -1.47 -12.98
C LEU A 82 -2.55 -2.80 -12.98
N GLN A 83 -2.83 -3.35 -14.17
CA GLN A 83 -3.59 -4.59 -14.29
C GLN A 83 -2.80 -5.79 -13.78
N GLU A 84 -1.49 -5.79 -14.01
CA GLU A 84 -0.53 -6.79 -13.52
C GLU A 84 -0.38 -6.79 -11.99
N ALA A 85 -0.83 -5.73 -11.32
CA ALA A 85 -0.80 -5.64 -9.86
C ALA A 85 -2.02 -6.27 -9.19
N ARG A 86 -2.95 -6.83 -9.97
CA ARG A 86 -4.07 -7.65 -9.49
C ARG A 86 -3.68 -9.13 -9.51
N GLU A 87 -4.38 -9.92 -8.72
CA GLU A 87 -4.17 -11.38 -8.61
C GLU A 87 -2.79 -11.80 -8.04
N VAL A 88 -2.05 -10.85 -7.45
CA VAL A 88 -0.73 -11.09 -6.84
C VAL A 88 -0.92 -11.73 -5.46
N ARG A 89 -0.11 -12.73 -5.13
CA ARG A 89 -0.14 -13.38 -3.80
C ARG A 89 0.58 -12.51 -2.77
N TRP A 90 0.16 -12.59 -1.51
CA TRP A 90 0.87 -11.95 -0.41
C TRP A 90 2.30 -12.48 -0.28
N THR A 91 3.27 -11.58 -0.14
CA THR A 91 4.68 -11.89 0.09
C THR A 91 5.21 -11.02 1.25
N GLY A 92 6.16 -11.52 2.03
CA GLY A 92 6.73 -10.84 3.20
C GLY A 92 6.08 -11.25 4.51
N ALA A 93 6.08 -10.38 5.53
CA ALA A 93 5.60 -10.71 6.87
C ALA A 93 4.12 -11.16 6.88
N ASP A 94 3.83 -12.32 7.47
CA ASP A 94 2.49 -12.94 7.42
C ASP A 94 1.88 -13.26 8.80
N HIS A 95 2.62 -13.08 9.90
CA HIS A 95 2.14 -13.36 11.26
C HIS A 95 0.82 -12.65 11.59
N GLY A 96 -0.02 -13.24 12.46
CA GLY A 96 -1.45 -12.87 12.63
C GLY A 96 -1.75 -11.37 12.80
N MET A 97 -0.87 -10.61 13.46
CA MET A 97 -1.02 -9.16 13.69
C MET A 97 -0.35 -8.24 12.64
N ALA A 98 0.27 -8.79 11.60
CA ALA A 98 0.84 -7.99 10.51
C ALA A 98 -0.28 -7.46 9.60
N TRP A 99 -0.43 -6.14 9.54
CA TRP A 99 -1.35 -5.46 8.59
C TRP A 99 -0.66 -5.06 7.29
N THR A 100 0.66 -5.24 7.25
CA THR A 100 1.55 -4.97 6.13
C THR A 100 2.60 -6.08 6.04
N SER A 101 3.11 -6.35 4.84
CA SER A 101 4.25 -7.26 4.63
C SER A 101 5.59 -6.72 5.12
N GLY A 102 5.67 -5.41 5.38
CA GLY A 102 6.94 -4.68 5.29
C GLY A 102 7.38 -4.50 3.83
N VAL A 103 8.48 -3.78 3.62
CA VAL A 103 9.06 -3.66 2.28
C VAL A 103 9.63 -5.01 1.86
N VAL A 104 9.19 -5.51 0.72
CA VAL A 104 9.73 -6.70 0.06
C VAL A 104 10.71 -6.22 -1.01
N GLU A 105 11.98 -6.57 -0.85
CA GLU A 105 13.03 -6.34 -1.84
C GLU A 105 13.22 -7.67 -2.60
N ASP A 106 12.91 -7.70 -3.91
CA ASP A 106 13.29 -8.81 -4.80
C ASP A 106 14.79 -8.81 -5.07
#